data_AF-A0A0R3PQV8-F1
#
_entry.id   AF-A0A0R3PQV8-F1
#
_cell.length_a   1.000
_cell.length_b   1.000
_cell.length_c   1.000
_cell.angle_alpha   90.00
_cell.angle_beta   90.00
_cell.angle_gamma   90.00
#
_symmetry.space_group_name_H-M   'P 1'
#
loop_
_entity.id
_entity.type
_entity.pdbx_description
1 polymer ?
#
loop_
_entity_poly.entity_id
_entity_poly.type
_entity_poly.pdbx_seq_one_letter_code
_entity_poly.pdbx_strand_id
1 'polypeptide(L)'
;MKPEERETLLDIGAGPTVYSALCFRDTVTRVYLSDYMTKNLEVLKKWCENTTTHDWKPTIKVIKRTEGGFPFTMEEMEKIETKARMAVKCGGIMYANVHEDPVVPDLQGQKMDIVVTIFTLESACETYAQYCQCVKNIMKHLRSGGRFLLGSVLEDDAYNSGNHVSLHSA
;
A
#
# COMPACT_ATOMS: atom_id res chain seq x y z
N MET A 1 9.63 -9.06 -15.30
CA MET A 1 8.76 -9.97 -14.57
C MET A 1 7.56 -10.19 -15.45
N LYS A 2 7.37 -11.41 -15.93
CA LYS A 2 6.26 -11.75 -16.80
C LYS A 2 4.96 -11.85 -15.97
N PRO A 3 3.77 -11.70 -16.56
CA PRO A 3 2.50 -11.76 -15.83
C PRO A 3 2.31 -13.01 -14.97
N GLU A 4 2.84 -14.15 -15.42
CA GLU A 4 2.81 -15.44 -14.71
C GLU A 4 3.76 -15.51 -13.49
N GLU A 5 4.66 -14.53 -13.34
CA GLU A 5 5.67 -14.47 -12.27
C GLU A 5 5.29 -13.51 -11.13
N ARG A 6 4.06 -12.98 -11.13
CA ARG A 6 3.58 -11.99 -10.15
C ARG A 6 2.28 -12.41 -9.47
N GLU A 7 2.41 -13.04 -8.32
CA GLU A 7 1.27 -13.49 -7.51
C GLU A 7 0.98 -12.53 -6.35
N THR A 8 2.01 -11.89 -5.81
CA THR A 8 1.97 -11.19 -4.52
C THR A 8 2.40 -9.72 -4.62
N LEU A 9 1.65 -8.86 -3.93
CA LEU A 9 2.03 -7.47 -3.67
C LEU A 9 1.97 -7.18 -2.17
N LEU A 10 3.01 -6.53 -1.64
CA LEU A 10 3.01 -5.94 -0.31
C LEU A 10 3.08 -4.43 -0.41
N ASP A 11 2.11 -3.74 0.18
CA ASP A 11 2.11 -2.28 0.35
C ASP A 11 2.50 -1.94 1.80
N ILE A 12 3.63 -1.24 1.96
CA ILE A 12 4.21 -0.87 3.26
C ILE A 12 3.95 0.61 3.53
N GLY A 13 3.15 0.87 4.56
CA GLY A 13 2.65 2.20 4.89
C GLY A 13 1.50 2.60 3.97
N ALA A 14 0.56 1.69 3.74
CA ALA A 14 -0.63 1.96 2.93
C ALA A 14 -1.49 3.11 3.50
N GLY A 15 -1.32 3.43 4.78
CA GLY A 15 -2.17 4.36 5.50
C GLY A 15 -3.63 3.88 5.53
N PRO A 16 -4.60 4.81 5.61
CA PRO A 16 -6.02 4.47 5.50
C PRO A 16 -6.47 4.32 4.01
N THR A 17 -5.57 4.03 3.08
CA THR A 17 -5.82 4.10 1.64
C THR A 17 -5.75 2.72 0.96
N VAL A 18 -6.45 2.56 -0.16
CA VAL A 18 -6.60 1.26 -0.86
C VAL A 18 -6.27 1.34 -2.34
N TYR A 19 -5.70 2.45 -2.81
CA TYR A 19 -5.46 2.68 -4.23
C TYR A 19 -4.45 1.67 -4.81
N SER A 20 -3.50 1.16 -4.02
CA SER A 20 -2.58 0.10 -4.43
C SER A 20 -3.35 -1.19 -4.74
N ALA A 21 -4.22 -1.64 -3.84
CA ALA A 21 -5.10 -2.78 -4.08
C ALA A 21 -5.99 -2.58 -5.32
N LEU A 22 -6.54 -1.37 -5.51
CA LEU A 22 -7.34 -1.02 -6.67
C LEU A 22 -6.53 -1.11 -7.98
N CYS A 23 -5.34 -0.51 -8.04
CA CYS A 23 -4.49 -0.53 -9.24
C CYS A 23 -3.98 -1.94 -9.58
N PHE A 24 -3.67 -2.76 -8.57
CA PHE A 24 -3.03 -4.06 -8.76
C PHE A 24 -4.01 -5.25 -8.80
N ARG A 25 -5.32 -5.02 -8.66
CA ARG A 25 -6.39 -6.06 -8.67
C ARG A 25 -6.37 -7.02 -9.85
N ASP A 26 -5.87 -6.57 -11.02
CA ASP A 26 -5.78 -7.35 -12.27
C ASP A 26 -4.33 -7.83 -12.54
N THR A 27 -3.40 -7.47 -11.66
CA THR A 27 -1.96 -7.69 -11.79
C THR A 27 -1.48 -8.85 -10.91
N VAL A 28 -2.05 -8.99 -9.72
CA VAL A 28 -1.70 -9.99 -8.70
C VAL A 28 -2.96 -10.65 -8.13
N THR A 29 -2.81 -11.80 -7.48
CA THR A 29 -3.93 -12.52 -6.84
C THR A 29 -4.00 -12.27 -5.34
N ARG A 30 -2.89 -11.87 -4.71
CA ARG A 30 -2.79 -11.60 -3.27
C ARG A 30 -2.20 -10.22 -3.02
N VAL A 31 -2.94 -9.39 -2.30
CA VAL A 31 -2.50 -8.07 -1.85
C VAL A 31 -2.39 -8.07 -0.33
N TYR A 32 -1.24 -7.67 0.17
CA TYR A 32 -0.98 -7.43 1.58
C TYR A 32 -0.91 -5.92 1.78
N LEU A 33 -1.84 -5.36 2.54
CA LEU A 33 -1.78 -3.96 2.95
C LEU A 33 -1.22 -3.89 4.36
N SER A 34 -0.28 -2.99 4.61
CA SER A 34 0.33 -2.88 5.92
C SER A 34 0.61 -1.45 6.33
N ASP A 35 0.56 -1.19 7.63
CA ASP A 35 0.75 0.13 8.19
C ASP A 35 1.22 0.04 9.65
N TYR A 36 1.86 1.11 10.11
CA TYR A 36 2.30 1.24 11.50
C TYR A 36 1.14 1.58 12.44
N MET A 37 0.20 2.42 12.01
CA MET A 37 -0.87 2.90 12.87
C MET A 37 -2.06 1.94 12.89
N THR A 38 -2.40 1.41 14.06
CA THR A 38 -3.57 0.53 14.25
C THR A 38 -4.87 1.16 13.73
N LYS A 39 -5.03 2.48 13.85
CA LYS A 39 -6.21 3.21 13.33
C LYS A 39 -6.33 3.12 11.79
N ASN A 40 -5.21 3.18 11.08
CA ASN A 40 -5.20 3.00 9.63
C ASN A 40 -5.59 1.56 9.28
N LEU A 41 -5.02 0.58 9.98
CA LEU A 41 -5.37 -0.84 9.81
C LEU A 41 -6.86 -1.10 10.04
N GLU A 42 -7.48 -0.45 11.02
CA GLU A 42 -8.94 -0.53 11.25
C GLU A 42 -9.75 0.02 10.07
N VAL A 43 -9.34 1.13 9.46
CA VAL A 43 -9.99 1.68 8.26
C VAL A 43 -9.87 0.70 7.10
N LEU A 44 -8.69 0.12 6.88
CA LEU A 44 -8.47 -0.89 5.85
C LEU A 44 -9.33 -2.15 6.08
N LYS A 45 -9.46 -2.61 7.33
CA LYS A 45 -10.29 -3.76 7.69
C LYS A 45 -11.76 -3.48 7.39
N LYS A 46 -12.29 -2.32 7.80
CA LYS A 46 -13.66 -1.90 7.48
C LYS A 46 -13.90 -1.84 5.97
N TRP A 47 -12.95 -1.33 5.20
CA TRP A 47 -13.05 -1.34 3.73
C TRP A 47 -13.08 -2.78 3.19
N CYS A 48 -12.18 -3.64 3.64
CA CYS A 48 -12.09 -5.04 3.21
C CYS A 48 -13.37 -5.84 3.53
N GLU A 49 -13.98 -5.57 4.68
CA GLU A 49 -15.24 -6.16 5.16
C GLU A 49 -16.49 -5.55 4.51
N ASN A 50 -16.33 -4.51 3.67
CA ASN A 50 -17.42 -3.75 3.07
C ASN A 50 -18.33 -3.06 4.10
N THR A 51 -17.75 -2.60 5.21
CA THR A 51 -18.42 -1.86 6.30
C THR A 51 -17.91 -0.42 6.42
N THR A 52 -17.04 0.02 5.52
CA THR A 52 -16.57 1.41 5.45
C THR A 52 -17.66 2.37 4.98
N THR A 53 -17.56 3.62 5.40
CA THR A 53 -18.39 4.73 4.91
C THR A 53 -17.70 5.58 3.84
N HIS A 54 -16.41 5.35 3.59
CA HIS A 54 -15.66 6.11 2.59
C HIS A 54 -15.99 5.64 1.17
N ASP A 55 -16.36 6.58 0.30
CA ASP A 55 -16.66 6.30 -1.10
C ASP A 55 -15.38 6.36 -1.96
N TRP A 56 -14.90 5.19 -2.41
CA TRP A 56 -13.75 5.06 -3.31
C TRP A 56 -14.10 5.18 -4.80
N LYS A 57 -15.38 5.36 -5.18
CA LYS A 57 -15.78 5.44 -6.60
C LYS A 57 -15.08 6.57 -7.38
N PRO A 58 -14.89 7.78 -6.83
CA PRO A 58 -14.13 8.83 -7.52
C PRO A 58 -12.69 8.40 -7.86
N THR A 59 -12.01 7.74 -6.92
CA THR A 59 -10.65 7.21 -7.11
C THR A 59 -10.65 6.09 -8.15
N ILE A 60 -11.61 5.16 -8.09
CA ILE A 60 -11.78 4.10 -9.09
C ILE A 60 -11.96 4.67 -10.49
N LYS A 61 -12.74 5.75 -10.63
CA LYS A 61 -12.93 6.44 -11.91
C LYS A 61 -11.63 6.97 -12.49
N VAL A 62 -10.78 7.57 -11.65
CA VAL A 62 -9.45 8.06 -12.06
C VAL A 62 -8.55 6.88 -12.45
N ILE A 63 -8.45 5.86 -11.59
CA ILE A 63 -7.62 4.66 -11.85
C ILE A 63 -7.99 4.03 -13.19
N LYS A 64 -9.28 3.74 -13.40
CA LYS A 64 -9.72 3.04 -14.61
C LYS A 64 -9.52 3.87 -15.88
N ARG A 65 -9.70 5.20 -15.80
CA ARG A 65 -9.39 6.11 -16.91
C ARG A 65 -7.90 6.06 -17.25
N THR A 66 -7.02 6.06 -16.25
CA THR A 66 -5.57 5.96 -16.43
C THR A 66 -5.16 4.61 -17.03
N GLU A 67 -5.88 3.54 -16.71
CA GLU A 67 -5.70 2.21 -17.32
C GLU A 67 -6.21 2.11 -18.78
N GLY A 68 -6.64 3.23 -19.39
CA GLY A 68 -7.20 3.26 -20.74
C GLY A 68 -8.61 2.68 -20.86
N GLY A 69 -9.24 2.37 -19.72
CA GLY A 69 -10.62 1.93 -19.66
C GLY A 69 -11.55 3.09 -19.35
N PHE A 70 -12.84 2.80 -19.38
CA PHE A 70 -13.84 3.72 -18.89
C PHE A 70 -14.79 2.98 -17.96
N PRO A 71 -14.91 3.40 -16.68
CA PRO A 71 -16.01 2.99 -15.85
C PRO A 71 -17.14 4.00 -16.06
N PHE A 72 -18.29 3.53 -16.55
CA PHE A 72 -19.43 4.42 -16.76
C PHE A 72 -20.62 4.07 -15.88
N THR A 73 -20.57 2.91 -15.23
CA THR A 73 -21.65 2.43 -14.38
C THR A 73 -21.21 2.21 -12.94
N MET A 74 -22.13 2.37 -12.00
CA MET A 74 -21.90 2.04 -10.59
C MET A 74 -21.56 0.56 -10.41
N GLU A 75 -22.16 -0.32 -11.22
CA GLU A 75 -21.91 -1.76 -11.19
C GLU A 75 -20.47 -2.11 -11.55
N GLU A 76 -19.88 -1.51 -12.60
CA GLU A 76 -18.48 -1.73 -12.97
C GLU A 76 -17.52 -1.29 -11.88
N MET A 77 -17.78 -0.13 -11.26
CA MET A 77 -16.95 0.35 -10.16
C MET A 77 -17.09 -0.53 -8.91
N GLU A 78 -18.27 -1.11 -8.67
CA GLU A 78 -18.47 -2.10 -7.61
C GLU A 78 -17.72 -3.40 -7.88
N LYS A 79 -17.69 -3.87 -9.13
CA LYS A 79 -16.90 -5.05 -9.54
C LYS A 79 -15.40 -4.82 -9.35
N ILE A 80 -14.89 -3.64 -9.74
CA ILE A 80 -13.49 -3.25 -9.53
C ILE A 80 -13.13 -3.30 -8.05
N GLU A 81 -13.92 -2.65 -7.21
CA GLU A 81 -13.66 -2.59 -5.77
C GLU A 81 -13.79 -3.96 -5.11
N THR A 82 -14.79 -4.74 -5.49
CA THR A 82 -14.98 -6.12 -5.02
C THR A 82 -13.77 -6.98 -5.36
N LYS A 83 -13.24 -6.88 -6.58
CA LYS A 83 -12.06 -7.63 -6.99
C LYS A 83 -10.83 -7.25 -6.15
N ALA A 84 -10.63 -5.95 -5.90
CA ALA A 84 -9.55 -5.47 -5.05
C ALA A 84 -9.69 -5.98 -3.61
N ARG A 85 -10.89 -5.90 -3.02
CA ARG A 85 -11.17 -6.46 -1.68
C ARG A 85 -10.88 -7.96 -1.62
N MET A 86 -11.26 -8.72 -2.66
CA MET A 86 -10.96 -10.15 -2.73
C MET A 86 -9.46 -10.42 -2.76
N ALA A 87 -8.68 -9.66 -3.52
CA ALA A 87 -7.22 -9.80 -3.53
C ALA A 87 -6.60 -9.51 -2.15
N VAL A 88 -7.13 -8.53 -1.41
CA VAL A 88 -6.71 -8.23 -0.04
C VAL A 88 -7.12 -9.34 0.93
N LYS A 89 -8.32 -9.92 0.81
CA LYS A 89 -8.76 -11.08 1.61
C LYS A 89 -7.88 -12.31 1.38
N CYS A 90 -7.35 -12.49 0.18
CA CYS A 90 -6.43 -13.59 -0.15
C CYS A 90 -4.98 -13.35 0.32
N GLY A 91 -4.61 -12.10 0.61
CA GLY A 91 -3.33 -11.72 1.22
C GLY A 91 -3.50 -11.43 2.70
N GLY A 92 -3.66 -10.16 3.07
CA GLY A 92 -4.00 -9.76 4.44
C GLY A 92 -3.85 -8.26 4.71
N ILE A 93 -4.21 -7.87 5.94
CA ILE A 93 -3.94 -6.53 6.49
C ILE A 93 -3.09 -6.72 7.74
N MET A 94 -1.88 -6.16 7.74
CA MET A 94 -0.83 -6.50 8.72
C MET A 94 -0.19 -5.25 9.34
N TYR A 95 0.37 -5.40 10.54
CA TYR A 95 1.21 -4.35 11.13
C TYR A 95 2.57 -4.29 10.40
N ALA A 96 3.08 -3.08 10.21
CA ALA A 96 4.41 -2.86 9.66
C ALA A 96 5.17 -1.75 10.40
N ASN A 97 6.45 -1.97 10.67
CA ASN A 97 7.35 -0.93 11.15
C ASN A 97 8.65 -0.93 10.34
N VAL A 98 8.87 0.13 9.55
CA VAL A 98 10.02 0.22 8.64
C VAL A 98 11.37 0.27 9.36
N HIS A 99 11.38 0.66 10.64
CA HIS A 99 12.57 0.66 11.49
C HIS A 99 12.93 -0.72 12.04
N GLU A 100 12.03 -1.69 11.93
CA GLU A 100 12.24 -3.07 12.39
C GLU A 100 12.72 -3.99 11.25
N ASP A 101 13.33 -5.10 11.64
CA ASP A 101 13.71 -6.19 10.74
C ASP A 101 13.29 -7.53 11.36
N PRO A 102 12.27 -8.21 10.80
CA PRO A 102 11.54 -7.87 9.57
C PRO A 102 10.54 -6.70 9.73
N VAL A 103 10.40 -5.87 8.69
CA VAL A 103 9.39 -4.78 8.66
C VAL A 103 7.95 -5.25 8.91
N VAL A 104 7.61 -6.44 8.41
CA VAL A 104 6.30 -7.08 8.58
C VAL A 104 6.53 -8.48 9.14
N PRO A 105 6.52 -8.66 10.47
CA PRO A 105 6.83 -9.94 11.11
C PRO A 105 5.89 -11.08 10.72
N ASP A 106 4.61 -10.77 10.49
CA ASP A 106 3.56 -11.75 10.18
C ASP A 106 3.77 -12.47 8.84
N LEU A 107 4.63 -11.96 7.96
CA LEU A 107 4.99 -12.63 6.70
C LEU A 107 5.94 -13.82 6.88
N GLN A 108 6.51 -14.03 8.07
CA GLN A 108 7.35 -15.20 8.40
C GLN A 108 8.45 -15.48 7.36
N GLY A 109 9.04 -14.43 6.80
CA GLY A 109 10.13 -14.52 5.82
C GLY A 109 9.69 -14.74 4.36
N GLN A 110 8.38 -14.85 4.09
CA GLN A 110 7.84 -14.90 2.73
C GLN A 110 8.30 -13.66 1.95
N LYS A 111 8.84 -13.89 0.74
CA LYS A 111 9.24 -12.82 -0.17
C LYS A 111 8.11 -12.49 -1.13
N MET A 112 8.02 -11.21 -1.49
CA MET A 112 6.97 -10.64 -2.33
C MET A 112 7.50 -10.40 -3.75
N ASP A 113 6.64 -10.57 -4.74
CA ASP A 113 6.97 -10.26 -6.14
C ASP A 113 7.07 -8.76 -6.37
N ILE A 114 6.19 -8.01 -5.70
CA ILE A 114 6.07 -6.57 -5.77
C ILE A 114 6.04 -6.01 -4.34
N VAL A 115 6.87 -5.00 -4.08
CA VAL A 115 6.80 -4.19 -2.86
C VAL A 115 6.52 -2.74 -3.26
N VAL A 116 5.51 -2.16 -2.64
CA VAL A 116 5.08 -0.78 -2.80
C VAL A 116 5.29 -0.05 -1.48
N THR A 117 5.75 1.18 -1.53
CA THR A 117 5.72 2.10 -0.39
C THR A 117 5.53 3.52 -0.92
N ILE A 118 4.48 4.20 -0.49
CA ILE A 118 4.07 5.49 -1.05
C ILE A 118 3.76 6.45 0.10
N PHE A 119 4.50 7.55 0.15
CA PHE A 119 4.43 8.57 1.20
C PHE A 119 4.74 8.08 2.62
N THR A 120 5.49 6.98 2.74
CA THR A 120 5.79 6.33 4.01
C THR A 120 7.12 6.77 4.60
N LEU A 121 8.19 6.76 3.80
CA LEU A 121 9.56 6.81 4.31
C LEU A 121 9.97 8.22 4.76
N GLU A 122 9.55 9.24 4.02
CA GLU A 122 9.69 10.63 4.43
C GLU A 122 8.93 10.88 5.74
N SER A 123 7.75 10.26 5.91
CA SER A 123 6.98 10.41 7.14
C SER A 123 7.60 9.68 8.34
N ALA A 124 8.30 8.57 8.08
CA ALA A 124 8.78 7.67 9.11
C ALA A 124 10.23 7.95 9.53
N CYS A 125 11.01 8.66 8.72
CA CYS A 125 12.44 8.86 8.95
C CYS A 125 12.75 10.34 9.26
N GLU A 126 13.59 10.58 10.27
CA GLU A 126 14.05 11.93 10.62
C GLU A 126 15.43 12.25 10.03
N THR A 127 16.13 11.24 9.51
CA THR A 127 17.48 11.40 8.96
C THR A 127 17.66 10.57 7.70
N TYR A 128 18.58 11.00 6.84
CA TYR A 128 18.98 10.24 5.65
C TYR A 128 19.53 8.84 5.99
N ALA A 129 20.24 8.72 7.13
CA ALA A 129 20.76 7.44 7.59
C ALA A 129 19.64 6.46 7.96
N GLN A 130 18.62 6.93 8.69
CA GLN A 130 17.41 6.15 8.96
C GLN A 130 16.66 5.79 7.69
N TYR A 131 16.50 6.74 6.76
CA TYR A 131 15.87 6.50 5.45
C TYR A 131 16.56 5.35 4.72
N CYS A 132 17.89 5.42 4.57
CA CYS A 132 18.70 4.37 3.96
C CYS A 132 18.52 3.02 4.67
N GLN A 133 18.46 3.01 5.99
CA GLN A 133 18.30 1.78 6.76
C GLN A 133 16.89 1.18 6.60
N CYS A 134 15.85 2.01 6.61
CA CYS A 134 14.46 1.60 6.40
C CYS A 134 14.27 1.02 4.98
N VAL A 135 14.86 1.65 3.96
CA VAL A 135 14.86 1.09 2.60
C VAL A 135 15.51 -0.29 2.58
N LYS A 136 16.66 -0.48 3.25
CA LYS A 136 17.32 -1.81 3.34
C LYS A 136 16.41 -2.85 4.00
N ASN A 137 15.69 -2.48 5.06
CA ASN A 137 14.76 -3.37 5.75
C ASN A 137 13.57 -3.74 4.85
N ILE A 138 12.97 -2.76 4.16
CA ILE A 138 11.89 -2.97 3.18
C ILE A 138 12.34 -3.92 2.07
N MET A 139 13.53 -3.70 1.51
CA MET A 139 14.05 -4.51 0.40
C MET A 139 14.25 -5.97 0.78
N LYS A 140 14.37 -6.31 2.07
CA LYS A 140 14.40 -7.72 2.51
C LYS A 140 13.09 -8.44 2.27
N HIS A 141 11.95 -7.75 2.14
CA HIS A 141 10.67 -8.39 1.78
C HIS A 141 10.55 -8.69 0.28
N LEU A 142 11.40 -8.10 -0.56
CA LEU A 142 11.34 -8.30 -2.00
C LEU A 142 12.14 -9.54 -2.42
N ARG A 143 11.57 -10.39 -3.28
CA ARG A 143 12.33 -11.50 -3.87
C ARG A 143 13.36 -11.00 -4.89
N SER A 144 14.36 -11.82 -5.16
CA SER A 144 15.28 -11.56 -6.28
C SER A 144 14.50 -11.42 -7.61
N GLY A 145 14.82 -10.38 -8.38
CA GLY A 145 14.15 -10.06 -9.65
C GLY A 145 12.75 -9.45 -9.54
N GLY A 146 12.26 -9.18 -8.32
CA GLY A 146 10.98 -8.53 -8.06
C GLY A 146 10.90 -7.07 -8.53
N ARG A 147 9.82 -6.37 -8.19
CA ARG A 147 9.63 -4.95 -8.48
C ARG A 147 9.44 -4.15 -7.20
N PHE A 148 10.18 -3.06 -7.09
CA PHE A 148 10.02 -2.08 -6.03
C PHE A 148 9.42 -0.80 -6.61
N LEU A 149 8.33 -0.32 -6.03
CA LEU A 149 7.69 0.94 -6.38
C LEU A 149 7.73 1.85 -5.16
N LEU A 150 8.36 3.01 -5.34
CA LEU A 150 8.47 4.05 -4.33
C LEU A 150 7.75 5.30 -4.83
N GLY A 151 6.78 5.79 -4.05
CA GLY A 151 6.22 7.12 -4.18
C GLY A 151 6.64 7.96 -2.98
N SER A 152 7.10 9.19 -3.22
CA SER A 152 7.56 10.06 -2.14
C SER A 152 7.32 11.52 -2.48
N VAL A 153 7.33 12.37 -1.47
CA VAL A 153 7.34 13.83 -1.61
C VAL A 153 8.80 14.32 -1.64
N LEU A 154 9.06 15.34 -2.45
CA LEU A 154 10.38 15.98 -2.54
C LEU A 154 10.34 17.31 -1.81
N GLU A 155 11.44 17.63 -1.11
CA GLU A 155 11.65 18.94 -0.46
C GLU A 155 10.54 19.35 0.52
N ASP A 156 9.98 18.37 1.23
CA ASP A 156 8.95 18.57 2.24
C ASP A 156 9.52 18.44 3.65
N ASP A 157 9.15 19.35 4.54
CA ASP A 157 9.58 19.40 5.93
C ASP A 157 8.43 19.10 6.90
N ALA A 158 7.17 19.14 6.45
CA ALA A 158 6.03 18.80 7.28
C ALA A 158 4.75 18.57 6.48
N TYR A 159 3.89 17.67 6.97
CA TYR A 159 2.51 17.58 6.50
C TYR A 159 1.51 17.56 7.66
N ASN A 160 0.28 17.98 7.37
CA ASN A 160 -0.81 18.01 8.34
C ASN A 160 -1.69 16.76 8.21
N SER A 161 -1.93 16.09 9.33
CA SER A 161 -2.90 15.00 9.43
C SER A 161 -3.88 15.26 10.57
N GLY A 162 -4.92 16.04 10.27
CA GLY A 162 -5.89 16.52 11.26
C GLY A 162 -5.30 17.65 12.11
N ASN A 163 -5.40 17.54 13.43
CA ASN A 163 -4.91 18.56 14.37
C ASN A 163 -3.43 18.41 14.74
N HIS A 164 -2.72 17.46 14.12
CA HIS A 164 -1.31 17.21 14.37
C HIS A 164 -0.48 17.50 13.11
N VAL A 165 0.60 18.25 13.31
CA VAL A 165 1.66 18.47 12.31
C VAL A 165 2.70 17.38 12.52
N SER A 166 2.96 16.57 11.50
CA SER A 166 4.12 15.68 11.47
C SER A 166 5.30 16.50 10.96
N LEU A 167 6.29 16.73 11.81
CA LEU A 167 7.50 17.49 11.48
C LEU A 167 8.60 16.52 11.03
N HIS A 168 9.24 16.81 9.89
CA HIS A 168 10.44 16.15 9.39
C HIS A 168 11.63 17.07 9.62
N SER A 169 12.61 16.60 10.39
CA SER A 169 13.84 17.37 10.60
C SER A 169 14.68 17.33 9.31
N ALA A 170 15.06 18.51 8.82
CA ALA A 170 15.95 18.68 7.67
C ALA A 170 17.38 18.20 7.95
#